data_AF-A0A7V3AUL7-F1
#
_entry.id   AF-A0A7V3AUL7-F1
#
_cell.length_a   1.000
_cell.length_b   1.000
_cell.length_c   1.000
_cell.angle_alpha   90.00
_cell.angle_beta   90.00
_cell.angle_gamma   90.00
#
_symmetry.space_group_name_H-M   'P 1'
#
loop_
_entity.id
_entity.type
_entity.pdbx_description
1 polymer ?
#
loop_
_entity_poly.entity_id
_entity_poly.type
_entity_poly.pdbx_seq_one_letter_code
_entity_poly.pdbx_strand_id
1 'polypeptide(L)' 'MILGHEKQIEFLRKILNSGKIPHAFLFCGKERIGKRKVALEFVSWILGSSPDNHPDFF' A
#
# COMPACT_ATOMS: atom_id res chain seq x y z
N MET A 1 -10.53 -3.79 -4.24
CA MET A 1 -10.59 -2.66 -5.20
C MET A 1 -10.69 -1.34 -4.43
N ILE A 2 -9.84 -0.36 -4.74
CA ILE A 2 -9.83 0.98 -4.13
C ILE A 2 -10.11 1.98 -5.25
N LEU A 3 -11.26 2.65 -5.21
CA LEU A 3 -11.68 3.61 -6.23
C LEU A 3 -10.99 4.97 -6.03
N GLY A 4 -10.55 5.61 -7.12
CA GLY A 4 -9.95 6.95 -7.12
C GLY A 4 -8.46 7.01 -6.73
N HIS A 5 -7.81 5.85 -6.54
CA HIS A 5 -6.38 5.72 -6.25
C HIS A 5 -5.63 4.95 -7.34
N GLU A 6 -6.16 4.94 -8.57
CA GLU A 6 -5.63 4.14 -9.68
C GLU A 6 -4.17 4.50 -9.99
N LYS A 7 -3.85 5.80 -10.05
CA LYS A 7 -2.48 6.29 -10.31
C LYS A 7 -1.49 5.88 -9.23
N GLN A 8 -1.89 6.01 -7.96
CA GLN A 8 -1.06 5.66 -6.81
C GLN A 8 -0.83 4.15 -6.75
N ILE A 9 -1.87 3.36 -7.01
CA ILE A 9 -1.78 1.90 -7.09
C ILE A 9 -0.87 1.45 -8.22
N GLU A 10 -1.00 2.05 -9.41
CA GLU A 10 -0.14 1.73 -10.55
C GLU A 10 1.33 2.05 -10.24
N PHE A 11 1.59 3.20 -9.60
CA PHE A 11 2.94 3.57 -9.16
C PHE A 11 3.53 2.52 -8.19
N LEU A 12 2.78 2.11 -7.18
CA LEU A 12 3.21 1.10 -6.21
C LEU A 12 3.44 -0.27 -6.87
N ARG A 13 2.60 -0.66 -7.84
CA ARG A 13 2.81 -1.89 -8.63
C ARG A 13 4.10 -1.84 -9.44
N LYS A 14 4.44 -0.70 -10.03
CA LYS A 14 5.72 -0.52 -10.75
C LYS A 14 6.92 -0.71 -9.82
N ILE A 15 6.84 -0.18 -8.59
CA ILE A 15 7.88 -0.40 -7.57
C ILE A 15 8.01 -1.87 -7.24
N LEU A 16 6.91 -2.56 -6.94
CA LEU A 16 6.91 -3.98 -6.62
C LEU A 16 7.53 -4.81 -7.75
N ASN A 17 7.10 -4.57 -8.99
CA ASN A 17 7.60 -5.26 -10.19
C ASN A 17 9.09 -4.98 -10.47
N SER A 18 9.61 -3.84 -10.02
CA SER A 18 11.03 -3.51 -10.16
C SER A 18 11.94 -4.30 -9.22
N GLY A 19 11.39 -4.94 -8.19
CA GLY A 19 12.13 -5.61 -7.11
C GLY A 19 12.89 -4.66 -6.18
N LYS A 20 12.84 -3.35 -6.43
CA LYS A 20 13.56 -2.31 -5.67
C LYS A 20 12.57 -1.54 -4.81
N ILE A 21 12.20 -2.11 -3.67
CA ILE A 21 11.25 -1.49 -2.73
C ILE A 21 12.03 -0.52 -1.81
N PRO A 22 11.69 0.78 -1.78
CA PRO A 22 12.21 1.72 -0.79
C PRO A 22 11.90 1.28 0.64
N HIS A 23 12.81 1.56 1.57
CA HIS A 23 12.67 1.18 2.97
C HIS A 23 11.49 1.85 3.70
N ALA A 24 11.05 3.03 3.23
CA ALA A 24 9.98 3.78 3.85
C ALA A 24 9.15 4.56 2.81
N PHE A 25 7.86 4.71 3.13
CA PHE A 25 6.90 5.48 2.34
C PHE A 25 6.10 6.41 3.24
N LEU A 26 5.91 7.66 2.79
CA LEU A 26 4.99 8.60 3.42
C LEU A 26 3.72 8.72 2.59
N PHE A 27 2.59 8.26 3.14
CA PHE A 27 1.27 8.42 2.52
C PHE A 27 0.60 9.72 3.00
N CYS A 28 0.85 10.84 2.33
CA CYS A 28 0.32 12.17 2.69
C CYS A 28 -0.91 12.59 1.88
N GLY A 29 -1.70 13.52 2.43
CA GLY A 29 -2.89 14.10 1.77
C GLY A 29 -4.06 14.34 2.73
N LYS A 30 -5.22 14.74 2.21
CA LYS A 30 -6.44 15.01 3.00
C LYS A 30 -6.83 13.82 3.88
N GLU A 31 -7.39 14.09 5.06
CA GLU A 31 -7.87 13.04 5.96
C GLU A 31 -8.99 12.22 5.33
N ARG A 32 -9.14 10.96 5.75
CA ARG A 32 -10.24 10.03 5.38
C ARG A 32 -10.41 9.73 3.89
N ILE A 33 -9.40 9.98 3.05
CA ILE A 33 -9.42 9.62 1.62
C ILE A 33 -9.01 8.16 1.32
N GLY A 34 -8.72 7.34 2.34
CA GLY A 34 -8.31 5.94 2.15
C GLY A 34 -6.81 5.66 2.06
N LYS A 35 -5.94 6.62 2.43
CA LYS A 35 -4.47 6.44 2.43
C LYS A 35 -4.00 5.19 3.17
N ARG A 36 -4.53 4.95 4.38
CA ARG A 36 -4.23 3.74 5.17
C ARG A 36 -4.62 2.46 4.43
N LYS A 37 -5.75 2.47 3.72
CA LYS A 37 -6.22 1.31 2.94
C LYS A 37 -5.27 1.00 1.79
N VAL A 38 -4.78 2.02 1.07
CA VAL A 38 -3.77 1.85 0.02
C VAL A 38 -2.46 1.29 0.60
N ALA A 39 -2.01 1.79 1.74
CA ALA A 39 -0.80 1.28 2.39
C ALA A 39 -0.92 -0.20 2.79
N LEU A 40 -2.04 -0.60 3.42
CA LEU A 40 -2.27 -2.00 3.81
C LEU A 40 -2.39 -2.93 2.59
N GLU A 41 -3.03 -2.47 1.52
CA GLU A 41 -3.09 -3.22 0.26
C GLU A 41 -1.69 -3.38 -0.36
N PHE A 42 -0.85 -2.35 -0.32
CA PHE A 42 0.53 -2.48 -0.80
C PHE A 42 1.35 -3.48 0.03
N VAL A 43 1.18 -3.45 1.36
CA VAL A 43 1.79 -4.42 2.27
C VAL A 43 1.33 -5.84 1.95
N SER A 44 0.04 -6.06 1.64
CA SER A 44 -0.45 -7.40 1.30
C SER A 44 0.21 -7.97 0.05
N TRP A 45 0.51 -7.11 -0.94
CA TRP A 45 1.26 -7.52 -2.13
C TRP A 45 2.71 -7.88 -1.82
N ILE A 46 3.36 -7.17 -0.89
CA ILE A 46 4.74 -7.46 -0.47
C ILE A 46 4.81 -8.78 0.31
N LEU A 47 3.86 -9.01 1.23
CA LEU A 47 3.84 -10.20 2.08
C LEU A 47 3.26 -11.43 1.37
N GLY A 48 2.48 -11.25 0.30
CA GLY A 48 1.72 -12.32 -0.34
C GLY A 48 0.52 -12.80 0.48
N SER A 49 0.20 -12.12 1.58
CA SER A 49 -0.91 -12.43 2.48
C SER A 49 -1.56 -11.15 2.98
N SER A 50 -2.83 -11.23 3.40
CA SER A 50 -3.52 -10.07 3.93
C SER A 50 -3.00 -9.69 5.34
N PRO A 51 -2.82 -8.39 5.65
CA PRO A 51 -2.23 -7.93 6.91
C PRO A 51 -3.20 -7.95 8.11
N ASP A 52 -4.44 -8.38 7.92
CA ASP A 52 -5.52 -8.35 8.92
C ASP A 52 -5.34 -9.27 10.14
N ASN A 53 -4.23 -10.01 10.24
CA ASN A 53 -3.91 -10.79 11.44
C ASN A 53 -2.43 -10.65 11.89
N HIS A 54 -1.69 -9.70 11.34
CA HIS A 54 -0.28 -9.53 11.70
C HIS A 54 -0.14 -8.62 12.93
N PRO A 55 0.58 -9.03 13.99
CA PRO A 55 0.64 -8.30 15.26
C PRO A 55 1.11 -6.84 15.10
N ASP A 56 1.97 -6.55 14.13
CA ASP A 56 2.45 -5.18 13.87
C ASP A 56 1.38 -4.21 13.34
N PHE A 57 0.21 -4.70 12.89
CA PHE A 57 -0.86 -3.87 12.34
C PHE A 57 -2.09 -3.73 13.27
N PHE A 58 -2.04 -4.30 14.48
CA PHE A 58 -3.11 -4.28 15.51
C PHE A 58 -2.68 -3.62 16.82
#